data_AF-A0A1L3LXI0-F1
#
_entry.id   AF-A0A1L3LXI0-F1
#
_cell.length_a   1.000
_cell.length_b   1.000
_cell.length_c   1.000
_cell.angle_alpha   90.00
_cell.angle_beta   90.00
_cell.angle_gamma   90.00
#
_symmetry.space_group_name_H-M   'P 1'
#
loop_
_entity.id
_entity.type
_entity.pdbx_description
1 polymer ?
#
loop_
_entity_poly.entity_id
_entity_poly.type
_entity_poly.pdbx_seq_one_letter_code
_entity_poly.pdbx_strand_id
1 'polypeptide(L)'
;MKRALALLMAFLAGSPAAAQPSPFDMSGERPAELRAAPPLEAAPQRRDAQPSSDSPEADALRPAAEPFRRFILPFPTLSLAGEADERAWSIYLTPAQAQAGRKLTFAYQNAIVVAPEASVLSVLVNGKLVGEGAVQAADEPHERSYDIPPGLLRTGENEIRFRAGHRHRTDCTIQSTYELWTEIASESAFITFEGRSPGR
;
A
#
# COMPACT_ATOMS: atom_id res chain seq x y z
N MET A 1 -49.66 -26.59 35.96
CA MET A 1 -50.42 -25.34 36.21
C MET A 1 -49.87 -24.26 35.29
N LYS A 2 -50.74 -23.65 34.49
CA LYS A 2 -50.46 -22.68 33.41
C LYS A 2 -50.46 -21.25 33.96
N ARG A 3 -49.49 -20.39 33.60
CA ARG A 3 -49.58 -18.91 33.50
C ARG A 3 -48.46 -18.43 32.54
N ALA A 4 -48.72 -18.13 31.26
CA ALA A 4 -49.25 -16.87 30.68
C ALA A 4 -48.35 -15.65 31.01
N LEU A 5 -47.46 -15.21 30.10
CA LEU A 5 -47.63 -14.21 29.03
C LEU A 5 -47.70 -12.76 29.54
N ALA A 6 -46.71 -11.93 29.18
CA ALA A 6 -46.91 -10.52 28.79
C ALA A 6 -45.62 -9.90 28.19
N LEU A 7 -45.75 -9.46 26.94
CA LEU A 7 -44.86 -8.53 26.22
C LEU A 7 -44.70 -7.20 26.97
N LEU A 8 -43.55 -6.53 26.79
CA LEU A 8 -43.56 -5.07 26.56
C LEU A 8 -42.36 -4.65 25.68
N MET A 9 -42.66 -4.31 24.43
CA MET A 9 -41.79 -3.53 23.55
C MET A 9 -41.78 -2.07 24.03
N ALA A 10 -40.60 -1.44 24.04
CA ALA A 10 -40.48 0.02 24.00
C ALA A 10 -39.37 0.39 23.02
N PHE A 11 -39.79 0.71 21.79
CA PHE A 11 -38.97 1.39 20.78
C PHE A 11 -38.83 2.85 21.18
N LEU A 12 -37.62 3.30 21.52
CA LEU A 12 -37.27 4.72 21.58
C LEU A 12 -36.70 5.14 20.22
N ALA A 13 -37.53 5.83 19.44
CA ALA A 13 -37.13 6.49 18.21
C ALA A 13 -36.34 7.76 18.56
N GLY A 14 -35.05 7.80 18.23
CA GLY A 14 -34.23 9.00 18.25
C GLY A 14 -34.29 9.71 16.90
N SER A 15 -34.83 10.93 16.88
CA SER A 15 -34.77 11.82 15.71
C SER A 15 -33.41 12.53 15.66
N PRO A 16 -32.66 12.51 14.55
CA PRO A 16 -31.53 13.41 14.37
C PRO A 16 -32.03 14.76 13.84
N ALA A 17 -31.67 15.85 14.54
CA ALA A 17 -31.83 17.21 14.04
C ALA A 17 -30.86 17.44 12.87
N ALA A 18 -31.38 17.77 11.69
CA ALA A 18 -30.59 18.15 10.54
C ALA A 18 -30.12 19.62 10.70
N ALA A 19 -28.82 19.82 10.90
CA ALA A 19 -28.19 21.13 10.79
C ALA A 19 -27.98 21.45 9.30
N GLN A 20 -28.59 22.53 8.82
CA GLN A 20 -28.37 23.07 7.46
C GLN A 20 -27.30 24.17 7.53
N PRO A 21 -26.21 24.11 6.73
CA PRO A 21 -25.35 25.27 6.53
C PRO A 21 -26.04 26.25 5.56
N SER A 22 -26.16 27.51 5.96
CA SER A 22 -26.61 28.58 5.06
C SER A 22 -25.57 28.84 3.96
N PRO A 23 -25.97 28.98 2.69
CA PRO A 23 -25.05 29.27 1.59
C PRO A 23 -24.54 30.72 1.70
N PHE A 24 -23.22 30.89 1.57
CA PHE A 24 -22.59 32.21 1.45
C PHE A 24 -22.85 32.77 0.05
N ASP A 25 -23.46 33.95 -0.01
CA ASP A 25 -23.69 34.73 -1.23
C ASP A 25 -22.44 35.56 -1.55
N MET A 26 -21.78 35.25 -2.67
CA MET A 26 -20.60 35.95 -3.21
C MET A 26 -20.96 36.73 -4.48
N SER A 27 -22.19 37.20 -4.59
CA SER A 27 -22.67 37.98 -5.75
C SER A 27 -22.39 39.47 -5.53
N GLY A 28 -21.13 39.89 -5.58
CA GLY A 28 -20.89 41.32 -5.39
C GLY A 28 -19.52 41.92 -5.55
N GLU A 29 -18.50 41.30 -6.14
CA GLU A 29 -17.30 42.06 -6.54
C GLU A 29 -16.69 41.54 -7.85
N ARG A 30 -17.01 42.19 -8.97
CA ARG A 30 -16.24 42.12 -10.21
C ARG A 30 -15.88 43.54 -10.65
N PRO A 31 -14.61 43.96 -10.54
CA PRO A 31 -14.16 45.21 -11.12
C PRO A 31 -14.22 45.16 -12.65
N ALA A 32 -14.58 46.31 -13.22
CA ALA A 32 -14.95 46.54 -14.61
C ALA A 32 -13.92 46.09 -15.65
N GLU A 33 -14.45 45.64 -16.80
CA GLU A 33 -13.74 45.38 -18.05
C GLU A 33 -12.84 46.55 -18.45
N LEU A 34 -11.53 46.30 -18.47
CA LEU A 34 -10.59 47.19 -19.15
C LEU A 34 -10.60 46.88 -20.65
N ARG A 35 -11.42 47.67 -21.35
CA ARG A 35 -11.31 48.17 -22.72
C ARG A 35 -10.17 47.60 -23.59
N ALA A 36 -10.56 46.98 -24.70
CA ALA A 36 -9.70 46.63 -25.83
C ALA A 36 -9.03 47.87 -26.45
N ALA A 37 -7.72 47.76 -26.73
CA ALA A 37 -6.94 48.74 -27.48
C ALA A 37 -6.95 48.41 -28.98
N PRO A 38 -6.88 49.43 -29.88
CA PRO A 38 -6.87 49.25 -31.33
C PRO A 38 -5.53 48.70 -31.87
N PRO A 39 -5.50 48.18 -33.11
CA PRO A 39 -4.36 47.46 -33.67
C PRO A 39 -3.23 48.41 -34.06
N LEU A 40 -2.01 48.11 -33.61
CA LEU A 40 -0.78 48.75 -34.09
C LEU A 40 -0.28 48.04 -35.35
N GLU A 41 0.08 48.85 -36.34
CA GLU A 41 0.64 48.50 -37.65
C GLU A 41 1.87 47.59 -37.59
N ALA A 42 1.95 46.74 -38.61
CA ALA A 42 3.04 45.81 -38.87
C ALA A 42 4.32 46.55 -39.29
N ALA A 43 5.39 46.37 -38.51
CA ALA A 43 6.76 46.68 -38.91
C ALA A 43 7.50 45.39 -39.33
N PRO A 44 8.44 45.45 -40.28
CA PRO A 44 8.99 44.28 -40.96
C PRO A 44 9.84 43.42 -40.02
N GLN A 45 9.48 42.14 -39.92
CA GLN A 45 10.26 41.12 -39.22
C GLN A 45 11.61 40.95 -39.91
N ARG A 46 12.67 41.42 -39.26
CA ARG A 46 14.04 41.03 -39.56
C ARG A 46 14.12 39.54 -39.24
N ARG A 47 14.29 38.69 -40.26
CA ARG A 47 14.61 37.27 -40.09
C ARG A 47 16.02 37.19 -39.56
N ASP A 48 16.15 37.27 -38.24
CA ASP A 48 17.31 36.71 -37.58
C ASP A 48 17.12 35.19 -37.62
N ALA A 49 18.00 34.53 -38.35
CA ALA A 49 18.09 33.08 -38.42
C ALA A 49 18.39 32.56 -37.01
N GLN A 50 17.35 32.19 -36.28
CA GLN A 50 17.48 31.44 -35.05
C GLN A 50 18.01 30.05 -35.44
N PRO A 51 19.22 29.65 -35.03
CA PRO A 51 19.67 28.28 -35.25
C PRO A 51 18.70 27.38 -34.50
N SER A 52 17.99 26.55 -35.26
CA SER A 52 17.22 25.44 -34.75
C SER A 52 18.21 24.46 -34.12
N SER A 53 18.44 24.60 -32.82
CA SER A 53 19.00 23.51 -32.01
C SER A 53 17.88 22.49 -31.76
N ASP A 54 17.45 21.83 -32.84
CA ASP A 54 16.98 20.47 -32.76
C ASP A 54 18.22 19.62 -32.47
N SER A 55 18.52 19.46 -31.18
CA SER A 55 19.44 18.44 -30.70
C SER A 55 18.60 17.31 -30.14
N PRO A 56 18.42 16.18 -30.85
CA PRO A 56 17.74 14.99 -30.34
C PRO A 56 18.60 14.22 -29.31
N GLU A 57 19.64 14.83 -28.76
CA GLU A 57 20.76 14.13 -28.13
C GLU A 57 20.92 14.45 -26.63
N ALA A 58 19.99 15.22 -26.04
CA ALA A 58 20.02 15.55 -24.62
C ALA A 58 19.27 14.55 -23.72
N ASP A 59 18.73 13.45 -24.26
CA ASP A 59 18.07 12.40 -23.46
C ASP A 59 18.85 11.06 -23.45
N ALA A 60 19.97 10.99 -24.18
CA ALA A 60 20.78 9.78 -24.31
C ALA A 60 21.94 9.70 -23.30
N LEU A 61 21.79 10.21 -22.08
CA LEU A 61 22.71 9.91 -20.98
C LEU A 61 22.16 10.28 -19.60
N ARG A 62 20.87 10.08 -19.34
CA ARG A 62 20.41 10.06 -17.94
C ARG A 62 20.84 8.72 -17.34
N PRO A 63 21.67 8.70 -16.28
CA PRO A 63 22.00 7.46 -15.59
C PRO A 63 20.69 6.75 -15.23
N ALA A 64 20.58 5.48 -15.60
CA ALA A 64 19.47 4.64 -15.16
C ALA A 64 19.41 4.76 -13.65
N ALA A 65 18.30 5.32 -13.15
CA ALA A 65 18.24 5.70 -11.76
C ALA A 65 18.24 4.40 -10.93
N GLU A 66 19.28 4.26 -10.09
CA GLU A 66 19.55 3.04 -9.32
C GLU A 66 18.35 2.64 -8.46
N PRO A 67 17.97 1.35 -8.46
CA PRO A 67 16.84 0.88 -7.68
C PRO A 67 17.12 1.10 -6.19
N PHE A 68 16.11 1.55 -5.44
CA PHE A 68 16.20 1.71 -4.00
C PHE A 68 15.22 0.79 -3.28
N ARG A 69 15.54 0.49 -2.01
CA ARG A 69 14.74 -0.37 -1.14
C ARG A 69 14.10 0.47 -0.06
N ARG A 70 12.86 0.13 0.30
CA ARG A 70 12.18 0.69 1.47
C ARG A 70 11.64 -0.44 2.34
N PHE A 71 12.09 -0.47 3.59
CA PHE A 71 11.58 -1.40 4.59
C PHE A 71 10.12 -1.13 4.91
N ILE A 72 9.35 -2.20 5.07
CA ILE A 72 7.89 -2.12 5.22
C ILE A 72 7.42 -2.45 6.63
N LEU A 73 8.20 -3.14 7.45
CA LEU A 73 7.78 -3.52 8.80
C LEU A 73 7.99 -2.36 9.80
N PRO A 74 6.96 -1.99 10.60
CA PRO A 74 7.06 -0.92 11.59
C PRO A 74 7.61 -1.40 12.97
N PHE A 75 7.89 -2.68 13.10
CA PHE A 75 8.42 -3.34 14.30
C PHE A 75 9.67 -4.13 13.94
N PRO A 76 10.55 -4.49 14.90
CA PRO A 76 11.79 -5.22 14.62
C PRO A 76 11.56 -6.62 14.02
N THR A 77 10.52 -7.32 14.50
CA THR A 77 10.15 -8.66 14.06
C THR A 77 8.62 -8.76 14.00
N LEU A 78 8.10 -9.28 12.90
CA LEU A 78 6.71 -9.71 12.78
C LEU A 78 6.59 -11.13 13.33
N SER A 79 5.69 -11.38 14.27
CA SER A 79 5.35 -12.74 14.71
C SER A 79 3.90 -13.06 14.37
N LEU A 80 3.70 -14.19 13.70
CA LEU A 80 2.41 -14.79 13.37
C LEU A 80 2.33 -16.13 14.10
N ALA A 81 1.51 -16.22 15.14
CA ALA A 81 1.52 -17.36 16.06
C ALA A 81 0.15 -18.05 16.12
N GLY A 82 0.14 -19.35 16.42
CA GLY A 82 -1.09 -20.14 16.44
C GLY A 82 -1.38 -20.83 15.11
N GLU A 83 -2.56 -21.44 15.03
CA GLU A 83 -3.07 -22.09 13.80
C GLU A 83 -3.42 -21.09 12.70
N ALA A 84 -3.91 -19.90 13.06
CA ALA A 84 -4.22 -18.84 12.12
C ALA A 84 -3.93 -17.47 12.76
N ASP A 85 -3.12 -16.65 12.09
CA ASP A 85 -2.88 -15.27 12.52
C ASP A 85 -2.71 -14.36 11.31
N GLU A 86 -3.06 -13.10 11.50
CA GLU A 86 -2.84 -12.05 10.53
C GLU A 86 -2.40 -10.75 11.18
N ARG A 87 -1.53 -10.02 10.47
CA ARG A 87 -1.08 -8.69 10.85
C ARG A 87 -1.11 -7.79 9.64
N ALA A 88 -1.64 -6.59 9.84
CA ALA A 88 -1.74 -5.59 8.80
C ALA A 88 -1.38 -4.21 9.34
N TRP A 89 -0.81 -3.39 8.47
CA TRP A 89 -0.45 -2.01 8.74
C TRP A 89 -0.36 -1.24 7.43
N SER A 90 -0.30 0.08 7.53
CA SER A 90 -0.26 0.95 6.36
C SER A 90 1.14 1.54 6.14
N ILE A 91 1.52 1.67 4.88
CA ILE A 91 2.68 2.46 4.44
C ILE A 91 2.21 3.61 3.53
N TYR A 92 2.89 4.75 3.60
CA TYR A 92 2.55 5.91 2.79
C TYR A 92 3.55 6.10 1.65
N LEU A 93 3.08 6.11 0.40
CA LEU A 93 3.92 6.26 -0.80
C LEU A 93 3.66 7.59 -1.51
N THR A 94 4.73 8.21 -2.03
CA THR A 94 4.59 9.35 -2.94
C THR A 94 4.08 8.87 -4.32
N PRO A 95 3.57 9.76 -5.19
CA PRO A 95 3.15 9.37 -6.54
C PRO A 95 4.25 8.65 -7.33
N ALA A 96 5.49 9.14 -7.22
CA ALA A 96 6.64 8.52 -7.89
C ALA A 96 6.92 7.10 -7.34
N GLN A 97 6.85 6.91 -6.02
CA GLN A 97 7.07 5.60 -5.39
C GLN A 97 5.97 4.59 -5.76
N ALA A 98 4.71 5.02 -5.76
CA ALA A 98 3.58 4.16 -6.12
C ALA A 98 3.72 3.60 -7.55
N GLN A 99 4.23 4.40 -8.49
CA GLN A 99 4.48 3.97 -9.87
C GLN A 99 5.79 3.17 -10.04
N ALA A 100 6.73 3.29 -9.11
CA ALA A 100 8.05 2.67 -9.17
C ALA A 100 8.15 1.32 -8.46
N GLY A 101 7.25 0.99 -7.54
CA GLY A 101 7.33 -0.26 -6.78
C GLY A 101 7.16 -1.48 -7.69
N ARG A 102 8.06 -2.46 -7.56
CA ARG A 102 8.07 -3.66 -8.41
C ARG A 102 8.07 -4.96 -7.66
N LYS A 103 8.78 -5.04 -6.53
CA LYS A 103 9.05 -6.33 -5.89
C LYS A 103 8.98 -6.23 -4.39
N LEU A 104 8.21 -7.10 -3.75
CA LEU A 104 8.16 -7.26 -2.30
C LEU A 104 9.04 -8.45 -1.92
N THR A 105 10.04 -8.22 -1.09
CA THR A 105 10.95 -9.24 -0.56
C THR A 105 10.86 -9.30 0.96
N PHE A 106 10.92 -10.50 1.53
CA PHE A 106 11.01 -10.74 2.97
C PHE A 106 11.67 -12.10 3.22
N ALA A 107 12.35 -12.26 4.34
CA ALA A 107 12.80 -13.56 4.83
C ALA A 107 12.00 -13.96 6.06
N TYR A 108 11.68 -15.25 6.17
CA TYR A 108 10.92 -15.78 7.30
C TYR A 108 11.56 -17.04 7.86
N GLN A 109 11.30 -17.32 9.12
CA GLN A 109 11.61 -18.58 9.79
C GLN A 109 10.36 -19.07 10.50
N ASN A 110 10.21 -20.38 10.69
CA ASN A 110 9.06 -20.95 11.39
C ASN A 110 9.46 -22.04 12.39
N ALA A 111 8.52 -22.39 13.27
CA ALA A 111 8.72 -23.49 14.20
C ALA A 111 8.95 -24.81 13.46
N ILE A 112 9.85 -25.66 13.99
CA ILE A 112 10.16 -26.97 13.42
C ILE A 112 8.94 -27.90 13.31
N VAL A 113 7.97 -27.71 14.20
CA VAL A 113 6.74 -28.50 14.29
C VAL A 113 5.68 -28.13 13.24
N VAL A 114 5.87 -27.05 12.49
CA VAL A 114 4.96 -26.64 11.40
C VAL A 114 5.06 -27.61 10.23
N ALA A 115 3.90 -28.03 9.70
CA ALA A 115 3.74 -28.94 8.57
C ALA A 115 3.78 -28.19 7.22
N PRO A 116 4.86 -28.31 6.42
CA PRO A 116 5.00 -27.56 5.17
C PRO A 116 3.88 -27.82 4.16
N GLU A 117 3.44 -29.08 4.06
CA GLU A 117 2.42 -29.54 3.13
C GLU A 117 1.02 -28.99 3.42
N ALA A 118 0.78 -28.55 4.66
CA ALA A 118 -0.53 -28.11 5.12
C ALA A 118 -0.51 -26.70 5.74
N SER A 119 0.61 -25.99 5.66
CA SER A 119 0.79 -24.65 6.20
C SER A 119 1.14 -23.65 5.12
N VAL A 120 0.58 -22.46 5.19
CA VAL A 120 0.65 -21.45 4.16
C VAL A 120 0.94 -20.07 4.73
N LEU A 121 1.85 -19.34 4.08
CA LEU A 121 2.14 -17.94 4.36
C LEU A 121 1.82 -17.11 3.11
N SER A 122 0.93 -16.14 3.26
CA SER A 122 0.51 -15.24 2.20
C SER A 122 0.77 -13.78 2.55
N VAL A 123 1.02 -12.99 1.50
CA VAL A 123 1.16 -11.54 1.58
C VAL A 123 0.15 -10.87 0.65
N LEU A 124 -0.58 -9.92 1.21
CA LEU A 124 -1.57 -9.13 0.51
C LEU A 124 -1.16 -7.67 0.55
N VAL A 125 -1.43 -6.97 -0.54
CA VAL A 125 -1.24 -5.52 -0.66
C VAL A 125 -2.57 -4.93 -1.12
N ASN A 126 -3.11 -3.98 -0.36
CA ASN A 126 -4.41 -3.36 -0.62
C ASN A 126 -5.54 -4.40 -0.82
N GLY A 127 -5.50 -5.49 -0.04
CA GLY A 127 -6.47 -6.60 -0.10
C GLY A 127 -6.28 -7.57 -1.27
N LYS A 128 -5.33 -7.34 -2.18
CA LYS A 128 -5.02 -8.27 -3.28
C LYS A 128 -3.88 -9.20 -2.89
N LEU A 129 -4.05 -10.49 -3.13
CA LEU A 129 -2.98 -11.47 -2.97
C LEU A 129 -1.82 -11.16 -3.93
N VAL A 130 -0.64 -10.89 -3.37
CA VAL A 130 0.60 -10.66 -4.13
C VAL A 130 1.41 -11.95 -4.24
N GLY A 131 1.40 -12.76 -3.18
CA GLY A 131 2.09 -14.04 -3.20
C GLY A 131 1.69 -14.94 -2.03
N GLU A 132 1.88 -16.24 -2.24
CA GLU A 132 1.57 -17.29 -1.28
C GLU A 132 2.52 -18.47 -1.50
N GLY A 133 2.84 -19.19 -0.42
CA GLY A 133 3.51 -20.49 -0.53
C GLY A 133 3.63 -21.22 0.80
N ALA A 134 4.09 -22.47 0.74
CA ALA A 134 4.24 -23.38 1.89
C ALA A 134 5.16 -22.83 3.00
N VAL A 135 4.86 -23.09 4.27
CA VAL A 135 5.74 -22.68 5.39
C VAL A 135 6.79 -23.76 5.65
N GLN A 136 8.04 -23.54 5.23
CA GLN A 136 9.07 -24.59 5.13
C GLN A 136 10.50 -24.12 5.51
N ALA A 137 10.60 -23.07 6.29
CA ALA A 137 11.84 -22.44 6.76
C ALA A 137 12.12 -22.82 8.23
N ALA A 138 12.21 -24.12 8.53
CA ALA A 138 12.44 -24.60 9.90
C ALA A 138 13.93 -24.49 10.31
N ASP A 139 14.85 -24.76 9.39
CA ASP A 139 16.28 -24.85 9.68
C ASP A 139 16.96 -23.47 9.67
N GLU A 140 16.69 -22.66 8.65
CA GLU A 140 17.26 -21.33 8.46
C GLU A 140 16.23 -20.36 7.84
N PRO A 141 16.41 -19.03 8.01
CA PRO A 141 15.55 -18.05 7.38
C PRO A 141 15.52 -18.19 5.85
N HIS A 142 14.32 -18.29 5.28
CA HIS A 142 14.11 -18.44 3.85
C HIS A 142 13.58 -17.16 3.23
N GLU A 143 14.27 -16.64 2.21
CA GLU A 143 13.85 -15.46 1.47
C GLU A 143 12.72 -15.80 0.47
N ARG A 144 11.71 -14.94 0.43
CA ARG A 144 10.66 -14.92 -0.59
C ARG A 144 10.59 -13.57 -1.24
N SER A 145 10.28 -13.60 -2.52
CA SER A 145 10.19 -12.41 -3.34
C SER A 145 9.08 -12.56 -4.35
N TYR A 146 8.16 -11.60 -4.36
CA TYR A 146 6.99 -11.58 -5.22
C TYR A 146 6.91 -10.27 -5.99
N ASP A 147 6.56 -10.36 -7.26
CA ASP A 147 6.34 -9.19 -8.09
C ASP A 147 5.02 -8.51 -7.71
N ILE A 148 5.07 -7.20 -7.56
CA ILE A 148 3.93 -6.35 -7.29
C ILE A 148 3.36 -5.90 -8.63
N PRO A 149 2.11 -6.27 -8.97
CA PRO A 149 1.50 -5.83 -10.22
C PRO A 149 1.44 -4.30 -10.33
N PRO A 150 1.64 -3.73 -11.54
CA PRO A 150 1.52 -2.29 -11.74
C PRO A 150 0.12 -1.80 -11.39
N GLY A 151 0.04 -0.63 -10.76
CA GLY A 151 -1.22 -0.04 -10.28
C GLY A 151 -1.78 -0.66 -9.00
N LEU A 152 -1.13 -1.69 -8.42
CA LEU A 152 -1.55 -2.22 -7.12
C LEU A 152 -1.21 -1.25 -5.98
N LEU A 153 -0.04 -0.62 -6.04
CA LEU A 153 0.35 0.45 -5.13
C LEU A 153 -0.30 1.76 -5.52
N ARG A 154 -0.76 2.50 -4.52
CA ARG A 154 -1.48 3.77 -4.64
C ARG A 154 -0.67 4.91 -4.06
N THR A 155 -0.89 6.12 -4.54
CA THR A 155 -0.40 7.33 -3.87
C THR A 155 -1.06 7.45 -2.50
N GLY A 156 -0.26 7.75 -1.47
CA GLY A 156 -0.74 7.83 -0.09
C GLY A 156 -0.73 6.45 0.57
N GLU A 157 -1.83 6.12 1.24
CA GLU A 157 -1.95 4.92 2.08
C GLU A 157 -2.00 3.62 1.27
N ASN A 158 -1.22 2.63 1.71
CA ASN A 158 -1.25 1.26 1.19
C ASN A 158 -1.22 0.28 2.36
N GLU A 159 -2.22 -0.60 2.45
CA GLU A 159 -2.24 -1.66 3.45
C GLU A 159 -1.33 -2.81 3.01
N ILE A 160 -0.43 -3.23 3.88
CA ILE A 160 0.33 -4.47 3.77
C ILE A 160 -0.21 -5.43 4.82
N ARG A 161 -0.48 -6.67 4.41
CA ARG A 161 -1.02 -7.71 5.28
C ARG A 161 -0.29 -9.03 5.07
N PHE A 162 0.16 -9.63 6.16
CA PHE A 162 0.65 -11.00 6.17
C PHE A 162 -0.34 -11.88 6.89
N ARG A 163 -0.57 -13.08 6.35
CA ARG A 163 -1.43 -14.11 6.95
C ARG A 163 -0.69 -15.42 6.98
N ALA A 164 -0.77 -16.11 8.11
CA ALA A 164 -0.29 -17.46 8.25
C ALA A 164 -1.46 -18.39 8.60
N GLY A 165 -1.53 -19.53 7.93
CA GLY A 165 -2.30 -20.68 8.35
C GLY A 165 -1.32 -21.81 8.63
N HIS A 166 -1.15 -22.19 9.89
CA HIS A 166 -0.24 -23.25 10.31
C HIS A 166 -1.01 -24.54 10.62
N ARG A 167 -0.34 -25.66 10.41
CA ARG A 167 -0.72 -26.98 10.90
C ARG A 167 0.47 -27.59 11.60
N HIS A 168 0.22 -28.30 12.69
CA HIS A 168 1.27 -29.08 13.34
C HIS A 168 1.49 -30.38 12.55
N ARG A 169 2.76 -30.84 12.44
CA ARG A 169 3.13 -32.03 11.62
C ARG A 169 2.50 -33.32 12.09
N THR A 170 2.39 -33.51 13.40
CA THR A 170 2.11 -34.82 14.00
C THR A 170 1.00 -34.80 15.03
N ASP A 171 0.51 -33.63 15.43
CA ASP A 171 -0.39 -33.48 16.56
C ASP A 171 -1.59 -32.65 16.11
N CYS A 172 -2.75 -32.96 16.68
CA CYS A 172 -4.01 -32.27 16.43
C CYS A 172 -4.62 -31.73 17.74
N THR A 173 -3.85 -31.69 18.84
CA THR A 173 -4.33 -31.10 20.10
C THR A 173 -4.29 -29.57 20.06
N ILE A 174 -5.12 -28.96 20.90
CA ILE A 174 -5.17 -27.50 21.07
C ILE A 174 -3.83 -26.97 21.61
N GLN A 175 -3.14 -27.72 22.48
CA GLN A 175 -1.89 -27.26 23.08
C GLN A 175 -0.80 -27.05 22.02
N SER A 176 -0.69 -27.98 21.06
CA SER A 176 0.29 -27.91 19.97
C SER A 176 0.08 -26.71 19.06
N THR A 177 -1.13 -26.13 19.03
CA THR A 177 -1.38 -24.91 18.23
C THR A 177 -0.59 -23.72 18.75
N TYR A 178 -0.31 -23.65 20.05
CA TYR A 178 0.46 -22.55 20.65
C TYR A 178 1.97 -22.65 20.39
N GLU A 179 2.44 -23.78 19.89
CA GLU A 179 3.84 -23.99 19.50
C GLU A 179 4.11 -23.57 18.05
N LEU A 180 3.05 -23.27 17.29
CA LEU A 180 3.13 -22.87 15.90
C LEU A 180 3.42 -21.38 15.79
N TRP A 181 4.47 -21.03 15.04
CA TRP A 181 4.80 -19.65 14.76
C TRP A 181 5.56 -19.52 13.43
N THR A 182 5.42 -18.35 12.82
CA THR A 182 6.26 -17.85 11.73
C THR A 182 6.69 -16.43 12.07
N GLU A 183 7.98 -16.14 11.93
CA GLU A 183 8.55 -14.82 12.17
C GLU A 183 9.22 -14.25 10.93
N ILE A 184 9.11 -12.94 10.75
CA ILE A 184 9.74 -12.18 9.65
C ILE A 184 10.54 -11.03 10.26
N ALA A 185 11.83 -10.96 9.94
CA ALA A 185 12.72 -9.92 10.43
C ALA A 185 12.61 -8.63 9.60
N SER A 186 12.54 -7.47 10.26
CA SER A 186 12.32 -6.16 9.62
C SER A 186 13.37 -5.78 8.59
N GLU A 187 14.62 -6.12 8.84
CA GLU A 187 15.77 -5.88 7.97
C GLU A 187 15.74 -6.69 6.67
N SER A 188 14.89 -7.71 6.58
CA SER A 188 14.70 -8.52 5.38
C SER A 188 13.48 -8.08 4.56
N ALA A 189 12.54 -7.37 5.18
CA ALA A 189 11.22 -7.08 4.61
C ALA A 189 11.19 -5.69 3.96
N PHE A 190 11.30 -5.64 2.63
CA PHE A 190 11.31 -4.39 1.87
C PHE A 190 10.62 -4.50 0.52
N ILE A 191 10.20 -3.35 0.01
CA ILE A 191 9.81 -3.20 -1.38
C ILE A 191 10.98 -2.58 -2.15
N THR A 192 11.30 -3.16 -3.30
CA THR A 192 12.24 -2.60 -4.27
C THR A 192 11.48 -1.71 -5.25
N PHE A 193 12.00 -0.50 -5.42
CA PHE A 193 11.47 0.54 -6.31
C PHE A 193 12.47 0.80 -7.42
N GLU A 194 11.98 0.93 -8.64
CA GLU A 194 12.77 1.40 -9.77
C GLU A 194 13.03 2.91 -9.65
N GLY A 195 14.20 3.35 -10.09
CA GLY A 195 14.53 4.76 -10.11
C GLY A 195 15.03 5.30 -8.77
N ARG A 196 15.33 6.60 -8.72
CA ARG A 196 16.02 7.24 -7.59
C ARG A 196 15.05 7.45 -6.43
N SER A 197 15.52 7.19 -5.20
CA SER A 197 14.76 7.52 -3.98
C SER A 197 14.38 9.00 -3.95
N PRO A 198 13.08 9.36 -3.86
CA PRO A 198 12.67 10.75 -3.72
C PRO A 198 13.00 11.22 -2.30
N GLY A 199 14.17 11.85 -2.12
CA GLY A 199 14.60 12.35 -0.80
C GLY A 199 16.10 12.46 -0.58
N ARG A 200 16.94 12.36 -1.63
CA ARG A 200 18.36 12.70 -1.58
C ARG A 200 18.76 13.45 -2.83
#